data_AF-A0A085JHT8-F1
#
_entry.id   AF-A0A085JHT8-F1
#
_cell.length_a   1.000
_cell.length_b   1.000
_cell.length_c   1.000
_cell.angle_alpha   90.00
_cell.angle_beta   90.00
_cell.angle_gamma   90.00
#
_symmetry.space_group_name_H-M   'P 1'
#
loop_
_entity.id
_entity.type
_entity.pdbx_description
1 polymer ?
#
loop_
_entity_poly.entity_id
_entity_poly.type
_entity_poly.pdbx_seq_one_letter_code
_entity_poly.pdbx_strand_id
1 'polypeptide(L)' 'MRQNVISPGSAGEIVNYFNGSAEFSQQDTLGQIVLEILSEGKNINRKALCGALLARIENAATEDEGRHYQKLIGLLL' A
#
# COMPACT_ATOMS: atom_id res chain seq x y z
N MET A 1 -4.29 37.26 -26.55
CA MET A 1 -4.57 35.81 -26.56
C MET A 1 -3.37 35.09 -25.98
N ARG A 2 -3.52 34.31 -24.89
CA ARG A 2 -2.41 33.53 -24.28
C ARG A 2 -2.39 32.17 -24.97
N GLN A 3 -1.28 31.84 -25.65
CA GLN A 3 -1.06 30.51 -26.21
C GLN A 3 -0.68 29.56 -25.08
N ASN A 4 -1.59 28.66 -24.72
CA ASN A 4 -1.30 27.52 -23.84
C ASN A 4 -0.59 26.46 -24.69
N VAL A 5 0.74 26.51 -24.72
CA VAL A 5 1.56 25.42 -25.26
C VAL A 5 1.40 24.24 -24.31
N ILE A 6 0.56 23.28 -24.68
CA ILE A 6 0.47 21.99 -23.98
C ILE A 6 1.78 21.25 -24.30
N SER A 7 2.72 21.31 -23.35
CA SER A 7 3.98 20.56 -23.44
C SER A 7 3.70 19.05 -23.43
N PRO A 8 4.27 18.26 -24.35
CA PRO A 8 4.05 16.81 -24.43
C PRO A 8 4.67 15.98 -23.26
N GLY A 9 5.16 16.63 -22.20
CA GLY A 9 5.70 15.96 -21.00
C GLY A 9 4.64 15.48 -20.00
N SER A 10 3.41 16.01 -20.07
CA SER A 10 2.42 15.82 -19.00
C SER A 10 1.91 14.38 -18.91
N ALA A 11 1.71 13.69 -20.04
CA ALA A 11 1.14 12.33 -20.01
C ALA A 11 2.10 11.31 -19.38
N GLY A 12 3.41 11.41 -19.66
CA GLY A 12 4.42 10.55 -19.07
C GLY A 12 4.64 10.82 -17.58
N GLU A 13 4.60 12.10 -17.18
CA GLU A 13 4.65 12.51 -15.77
C GLU A 13 3.42 12.05 -14.98
N ILE A 14 2.23 12.12 -15.59
CA ILE A 14 0.99 11.60 -15.00
C ILE A 14 1.08 10.08 -14.79
N VAL A 15 1.56 9.34 -15.80
CA VAL A 15 1.75 7.89 -15.68
C VAL A 15 2.77 7.55 -14.60
N ASN A 16 3.89 8.28 -14.51
CA ASN A 16 4.89 8.07 -13.46
C ASN A 16 4.39 8.47 -12.06
N TYR A 17 3.56 9.50 -11.95
CA TYR A 17 2.90 9.87 -10.72
C TYR A 17 1.95 8.76 -10.25
N PHE A 18 1.08 8.26 -11.13
CA PHE A 18 0.17 7.16 -10.78
C PHE A 18 0.88 5.81 -10.59
N ASN A 19 1.99 5.54 -11.31
CA ASN A 19 2.79 4.33 -11.14
C ASN A 19 3.70 4.38 -9.90
N GLY A 20 4.16 5.58 -9.51
CA GLY A 20 5.00 5.78 -8.33
C GLY A 20 4.22 5.93 -7.03
N SER A 21 2.89 6.09 -7.10
CA SER A 21 2.03 6.41 -5.95
C SER A 21 0.94 5.36 -5.69
N ALA A 22 1.20 4.09 -5.99
CA ALA A 22 0.46 3.00 -5.34
C ALA A 22 0.97 2.80 -3.90
N GLU A 23 1.20 3.89 -3.16
CA GLU A 23 1.50 3.84 -1.74
C GLU A 23 0.15 3.68 -1.04
N PHE A 24 -0.27 2.42 -0.85
CA PHE A 24 -1.51 2.12 -0.17
C PHE A 24 -1.52 2.82 1.19
N SER A 25 -2.60 3.56 1.48
CA SER A 25 -2.73 4.16 2.80
C SER A 25 -2.76 3.06 3.87
N GLN A 26 -2.43 3.42 5.10
CA GLN A 26 -2.46 2.48 6.22
C GLN A 26 -3.83 1.78 6.37
N GLN A 27 -4.91 2.53 6.13
CA GLN A 27 -6.27 2.01 6.21
C GLN A 27 -6.58 1.08 5.04
N ASP A 28 -6.14 1.40 3.83
CA ASP A 28 -6.36 0.54 2.66
C ASP A 28 -5.64 -0.80 2.82
N THR A 29 -4.38 -0.78 3.26
CA THR A 29 -3.60 -1.99 3.52
C THR A 29 -4.24 -2.85 4.60
N LEU A 30 -4.62 -2.26 5.74
CA LEU A 30 -5.28 -3.00 6.81
C LEU A 30 -6.66 -3.51 6.38
N GLY A 31 -7.42 -2.74 5.60
CA GLY A 31 -8.70 -3.13 5.04
C GLY A 31 -8.58 -4.34 4.12
N GLN A 32 -7.58 -4.35 3.24
CA GLN A 32 -7.29 -5.49 2.37
C GLN A 32 -6.92 -6.75 3.19
N ILE A 33 -6.06 -6.60 4.19
CA ILE A 33 -5.68 -7.72 5.08
C ILE A 33 -6.91 -8.29 5.79
N VAL A 34 -7.77 -7.42 6.31
CA VAL A 34 -9.01 -7.81 6.97
C VAL A 34 -9.91 -8.59 6.00
N LEU A 35 -10.07 -8.10 4.78
CA LEU A 35 -10.86 -8.76 3.75
C LEU A 35 -10.30 -10.14 3.41
N GLU A 36 -8.98 -10.27 3.25
CA GLU A 36 -8.31 -11.56 3.01
C GLU A 36 -8.57 -12.54 4.16
N ILE A 37 -8.33 -12.13 5.41
CA ILE A 37 -8.55 -12.97 6.60
C ILE A 37 -10.01 -13.45 6.68
N LEU A 38 -10.97 -12.55 6.47
CA LEU A 38 -12.38 -12.90 6.48
C LEU A 38 -12.77 -13.82 5.32
N SER A 39 -12.20 -13.60 4.13
CA SER A 39 -12.45 -14.44 2.96
C SER A 39 -11.94 -15.87 3.14
N GLU A 40 -10.91 -16.07 3.96
CA GLU A 40 -10.40 -17.38 4.38
C GLU A 40 -11.23 -18.01 5.51
N GLY A 41 -12.30 -17.37 5.98
CA GLY A 41 -13.12 -17.82 7.10
C GLY A 41 -12.41 -17.76 8.46
N LYS A 42 -11.32 -16.97 8.57
CA LYS A 42 -10.55 -16.83 9.80
C LYS A 42 -11.06 -15.65 10.64
N ASN A 43 -10.88 -15.75 11.96
CA ASN A 43 -11.20 -14.65 12.86
C ASN A 43 -10.16 -13.53 12.77
N ILE A 44 -10.64 -12.28 12.71
CA ILE A 44 -9.77 -11.11 12.84
C ILE A 44 -9.32 -10.99 14.29
N ASN A 45 -8.02 -11.04 14.49
CA ASN A 45 -7.40 -10.76 15.78
C ASN A 45 -5.98 -10.23 15.53
N ARG A 46 -5.36 -9.67 16.57
CA ARG A 46 -4.00 -9.12 16.49
C ARG A 46 -2.99 -10.13 15.95
N LYS A 47 -3.07 -11.40 16.32
CA LYS A 47 -2.17 -12.46 15.80
C LYS A 47 -2.34 -12.66 14.29
N ALA A 48 -3.57 -12.72 13.79
CA ALA A 48 -3.86 -12.88 12.37
C ALA A 48 -3.38 -11.66 11.56
N LEU A 49 -3.64 -10.44 12.06
CA LEU A 49 -3.20 -9.20 11.43
C LEU A 49 -1.67 -9.07 11.40
N CYS A 50 -1.01 -9.25 12.54
CA CYS A 50 0.45 -9.22 12.63
C CYS A 50 1.10 -10.32 11.78
N GLY A 51 0.53 -11.52 11.74
CA GLY A 51 1.02 -12.62 10.91
C GLY A 51 0.96 -12.29 9.41
N ALA A 52 -0.16 -11.72 8.95
CA ALA A 52 -0.31 -11.29 7.56
C ALA A 52 0.63 -10.14 7.19
N LEU A 53 0.90 -9.21 8.11
CA LEU A 53 1.86 -8.13 7.93
C LEU A 53 3.31 -8.65 7.89
N LEU A 54 3.67 -9.57 8.77
CA LEU A 54 5.00 -10.20 8.78
C LEU A 54 5.27 -10.95 7.48
N ALA A 55 4.31 -11.75 7.00
CA ALA A 55 4.43 -12.44 5.72
C ALA A 55 4.65 -11.46 4.54
N ARG A 56 3.99 -10.29 4.56
CA ARG A 56 4.22 -9.25 3.54
C ARG A 56 5.60 -8.59 3.67
N ILE A 57 6.12 -8.38 4.88
CA ILE A 57 7.50 -7.87 5.08
C ILE A 57 8.52 -8.82 4.48
N GLU A 58 8.35 -10.14 4.66
CA GLU A 58 9.24 -11.16 4.09
C GLU A 58 9.23 -11.17 2.55
N ASN A 59 8.14 -10.74 1.93
CA ASN A 59 7.95 -10.72 0.48
C ASN A 59 8.00 -9.29 -0.13
N ALA A 60 8.34 -8.27 0.66
CA ALA A 60 8.33 -6.88 0.22
C ALA A 60 9.37 -6.67 -0.88
N ALA A 61 8.97 -6.01 -1.98
CA ALA A 61 9.84 -5.77 -3.12
C ALA A 61 10.80 -4.59 -2.87
N THR A 62 10.45 -3.70 -1.94
CA THR A 62 11.21 -2.50 -1.61
C THR A 62 11.31 -2.29 -0.10
N GLU A 63 12.31 -1.53 0.32
CA GLU A 63 12.44 -1.18 1.74
C GLU A 63 11.30 -0.27 2.23
N ASP A 64 10.79 0.63 1.38
CA ASP A 64 9.67 1.50 1.72
C ASP A 64 8.40 0.70 2.02
N GLU A 65 8.15 -0.33 1.20
CA GLU A 65 7.04 -1.26 1.42
C GLU A 65 7.21 -2.03 2.74
N GLY A 66 8.43 -2.52 3.03
CA GLY A 66 8.76 -3.14 4.31
C GLY A 66 8.56 -2.20 5.50
N ARG A 67 9.00 -0.94 5.39
CA ARG A 67 8.81 0.11 6.41
C ARG A 67 7.33 0.41 6.64
N HIS A 68 6.54 0.46 5.58
CA HIS A 68 5.08 0.66 5.66
C HIS A 68 4.42 -0.45 6.50
N TYR A 69 4.70 -1.72 6.21
CA TYR A 69 4.16 -2.83 6.99
C TYR A 69 4.67 -2.86 8.43
N GLN A 70 5.95 -2.53 8.68
CA GLN A 70 6.48 -2.41 10.05
C GLN A 70 5.76 -1.32 10.84
N LYS A 71 5.45 -0.18 10.22
CA LYS A 71 4.68 0.91 10.84
C LYS A 71 3.27 0.43 11.22
N LEU A 72 2.63 -0.36 10.37
CA LEU A 72 1.32 -0.96 10.67
C LEU A 72 1.38 -1.94 11.84
N ILE A 73 2.43 -2.75 11.95
CA ILE A 73 2.65 -3.60 13.13
C ILE A 73 2.77 -2.73 14.37
N GLY A 74 3.55 -1.65 14.32
CA GLY A 74 3.70 -0.71 15.44
C GLY A 74 2.39 -0.09 15.93
N LEU A 75 1.39 0.10 15.06
CA LEU A 75 0.05 0.58 15.44
C LEU A 75 -0.82 -0.48 16.13
N LEU A 76 -0.52 -1.76 15.91
CA LEU A 76 -1.27 -2.89 16.49
C LEU A 76 -0.66 -3.38 17.82
N LEU A 77 0.56 -2.94 18.15
CA LEU A 77 1.29 -3.38 19.33
C LEU A 77 0.88 -2.66 20.61
#